data_AF-A0A4X2L0S0-F1
#
_entry.id   AF-A0A4X2L0S0-F1
#
_cell.length_a   1.000
_cell.length_b   1.000
_cell.length_c   1.000
_cell.angle_alpha   90.00
_cell.angle_beta   90.00
_cell.angle_gamma   90.00
#
_symmetry.space_group_name_H-M   'P 1'
#
loop_
_entity.id
_entity.type
_entity.pdbx_description
1 polymer ?
#
loop_
_entity_poly.entity_id
_entity_poly.type
_entity_poly.pdbx_seq_one_letter_code
_entity_poly.pdbx_strand_id
1 'polypeptide(L)'
;MAAPSLRGRLARLGNSKRPVLKPNKPLVLANRVGAGRRELGEATCITEMSLMMSCWKQNEFSDTICSKEIEDFFDCASKAEVTGNPWDGREW
;
A
#
# COMPACT_ATOMS: atom_id res chain seq x y z
N MET A 1 23.05 11.87 -2.69
CA MET A 1 23.83 10.89 -1.88
C MET A 1 24.85 10.22 -2.78
N ALA A 2 26.10 10.08 -2.34
CA ALA A 2 27.15 9.44 -3.13
C ALA A 2 27.14 7.91 -2.96
N ALA A 3 27.47 7.17 -4.02
CA ALA A 3 27.54 5.71 -3.97
C ALA A 3 28.75 5.23 -3.13
N PRO A 4 28.57 4.28 -2.19
CA PRO A 4 29.66 3.74 -1.40
C PRO A 4 30.61 2.84 -2.22
N SER A 5 31.89 2.82 -1.87
CA SER A 5 32.92 2.02 -2.56
C SER A 5 32.79 0.50 -2.27
N LEU A 6 32.95 -0.31 -3.33
CA LEU A 6 32.92 -1.78 -3.28
C LEU A 6 34.32 -2.43 -3.21
N ARG A 7 35.40 -1.64 -3.27
CA ARG A 7 36.78 -2.17 -3.28
C ARG A 7 37.07 -2.95 -2.00
N GLY A 8 37.55 -4.19 -2.13
CA GLY A 8 37.94 -5.04 -1.00
C GLY A 8 36.77 -5.62 -0.20
N ARG A 9 35.51 -5.46 -0.65
CA ARG A 9 34.32 -5.99 0.06
C ARG A 9 33.88 -7.37 -0.42
N LEU A 10 34.37 -7.79 -1.59
CA LEU A 10 34.03 -9.07 -2.23
C LEU A 10 35.16 -10.08 -2.08
N ALA A 11 34.82 -11.37 -2.09
CA ALA A 11 35.80 -12.44 -2.13
C ALA A 11 36.48 -12.44 -3.51
N ARG A 12 37.78 -12.13 -3.54
CA ARG A 12 38.63 -12.18 -4.73
C ARG A 12 40.00 -12.67 -4.32
N LEU A 13 40.69 -13.36 -5.22
CA LEU A 13 42.03 -13.91 -4.96
C LEU A 13 43.04 -12.82 -4.52
N GLY A 14 42.95 -11.62 -5.10
CA GLY A 14 43.80 -10.48 -4.74
C GLY A 14 43.32 -9.67 -3.53
N ASN A 15 42.28 -10.11 -2.81
CA ASN A 15 41.76 -9.43 -1.63
C ASN A 15 42.03 -10.28 -0.38
N SER A 16 43.05 -9.90 0.40
CA SER A 16 43.40 -10.55 1.66
C SER A 16 42.42 -10.28 2.80
N LYS A 17 41.51 -9.31 2.61
CA LYS A 17 40.49 -8.97 3.61
C LYS A 17 39.33 -9.95 3.54
N ARG A 18 38.75 -10.28 4.71
CA ARG A 18 37.53 -11.08 4.79
C ARG A 18 36.40 -10.37 4.03
N PRO A 19 35.64 -11.08 3.17
CA PRO A 19 34.57 -10.47 2.40
C PRO A 19 33.43 -10.01 3.31
N VAL A 20 33.06 -8.73 3.17
CA VAL A 20 31.96 -8.11 3.94
C VAL A 20 30.62 -8.32 3.23
N LEU A 21 30.63 -8.29 1.89
CA LEU A 21 29.44 -8.49 1.07
C LEU A 21 29.48 -9.88 0.44
N LYS A 22 28.36 -10.59 0.53
CA LYS A 22 28.13 -11.91 -0.08
C LYS A 22 26.84 -11.86 -0.92
N PRO A 23 26.88 -11.21 -2.10
CA PRO A 23 25.68 -11.07 -2.92
C PRO A 23 25.31 -12.41 -3.57
N ASN A 24 24.03 -12.80 -3.49
CA ASN A 24 23.51 -14.01 -4.13
C ASN A 24 23.30 -13.86 -5.65
N LYS A 25 23.37 -12.63 -6.16
CA LYS A 25 23.23 -12.28 -7.57
C LYS A 25 24.45 -11.46 -8.01
N PRO A 26 24.87 -11.54 -9.29
CA PRO A 26 25.97 -10.72 -9.77
C PRO A 26 25.62 -9.23 -9.62
N LEU A 27 26.60 -8.42 -9.18
CA LEU A 27 26.46 -6.97 -9.04
C LEU A 27 26.60 -6.28 -10.40
N VAL A 28 25.65 -6.57 -11.28
CA VAL A 28 25.52 -5.98 -12.62
C VAL A 28 24.12 -5.40 -12.74
N LEU A 29 24.00 -4.20 -13.28
CA LEU A 29 22.71 -3.56 -13.48
C LEU A 29 21.89 -4.32 -14.54
N ALA A 30 20.59 -4.44 -14.30
CA ALA A 30 19.66 -5.00 -15.27
C ALA A 30 19.09 -3.88 -16.16
N ASN A 31 18.61 -4.23 -17.36
CA ASN A 31 17.93 -3.32 -18.28
C ASN A 31 16.44 -3.13 -17.94
N ARG A 32 16.05 -3.32 -16.67
CA ARG A 32 14.68 -3.15 -16.16
C ARG A 32 14.71 -2.80 -14.69
N VAL A 33 13.67 -2.12 -14.24
CA VAL A 33 13.45 -1.75 -12.83
C VAL A 33 12.43 -2.69 -12.18
N GLY A 34 12.40 -2.73 -10.85
CA GLY A 34 11.34 -3.44 -10.13
C GLY A 34 9.99 -2.77 -10.40
N ALA A 35 8.93 -3.57 -10.49
CA ALA A 35 7.57 -3.04 -10.59
C ALA A 35 7.23 -2.22 -9.34
N GLY A 36 6.48 -1.14 -9.52
CA GLY A 36 5.89 -0.40 -8.41
C GLY A 36 5.03 -1.36 -7.58
N ARG A 37 5.16 -1.29 -6.25
CA ARG A 37 4.24 -2.02 -5.38
C ARG A 37 2.88 -1.38 -5.52
N ARG A 38 1.88 -2.17 -5.90
CA ARG A 38 0.49 -1.73 -5.80
C ARG A 38 0.13 -1.61 -4.33
N GLU A 39 -0.63 -0.59 -3.98
CA GLU A 39 -1.25 -0.51 -2.66
C GLU A 39 -2.12 -1.75 -2.48
N LEU A 40 -1.97 -2.40 -1.32
CA LEU A 40 -2.82 -3.53 -0.96
C LEU A 40 -4.20 -2.95 -0.63
N GLY A 41 -5.27 -3.66 -0.97
CA GLY A 41 -6.62 -3.20 -0.68
C GLY A 41 -6.80 -3.00 0.82
N GLU A 42 -6.86 -1.74 1.26
CA GLU A 42 -7.25 -1.36 2.60
C GLU A 42 -8.78 -1.22 2.66
N ALA A 43 -9.37 -1.52 3.82
CA ALA A 43 -10.79 -1.28 4.02
C ALA A 43 -11.04 0.23 4.03
N THR A 44 -11.71 0.73 2.99
CA THR A 44 -12.12 2.13 2.86
C THR A 44 -13.41 2.38 3.67
N CYS A 45 -13.70 3.64 4.00
CA CYS A 45 -14.94 4.06 4.67
C CYS A 45 -15.16 3.52 6.10
N ILE A 46 -14.07 3.18 6.82
CA ILE A 46 -14.15 2.66 8.20
C ILE A 46 -14.73 3.70 9.16
N THR A 47 -14.41 4.98 8.95
CA THR A 47 -14.85 6.08 9.81
C THR A 47 -16.36 6.26 9.77
N GLU A 48 -16.93 6.28 8.57
CA GLU A 48 -18.35 6.42 8.29
C GLU A 48 -19.10 5.18 8.78
N MET A 49 -18.54 3.99 8.55
CA MET A 49 -19.08 2.74 9.09
C MET A 49 -19.15 2.78 10.62
N SER A 50 -18.11 3.30 11.28
CA SER A 50 -18.08 3.41 12.74
C SER A 50 -19.14 4.37 13.28
N LEU A 51 -19.38 5.49 12.60
CA LEU A 51 -20.41 6.46 12.97
C LEU A 51 -21.82 5.89 12.80
N MET A 52 -22.12 5.27 11.66
CA MET A 52 -23.40 4.61 11.40
C MET A 52 -23.70 3.53 12.46
N MET A 53 -22.73 2.66 12.73
CA MET A 53 -22.87 1.61 13.76
C MET A 53 -23.05 2.19 15.17
N SER A 54 -22.43 3.35 15.46
CA SER A 54 -22.61 4.04 16.74
C SER A 54 -24.00 4.66 16.88
N CYS A 55 -24.56 5.22 15.81
CA CYS A 55 -25.91 5.77 15.79
C CYS A 55 -26.93 4.66 15.98
N TRP A 56 -26.79 3.55 15.23
CA TRP A 56 -27.67 2.39 15.38
C TRP A 56 -27.66 1.84 16.80
N LYS A 57 -26.49 1.72 17.43
CA LYS A 57 -26.39 1.22 18.81
C LYS A 57 -27.16 2.09 19.81
N GLN A 58 -27.25 3.40 19.59
CA GLN A 58 -27.95 4.32 20.47
C GLN A 58 -29.46 4.38 20.20
N ASN A 59 -29.88 4.10 18.96
CA ASN A 59 -31.24 4.31 18.48
C ASN A 59 -31.93 3.01 18.04
N GLU A 60 -31.59 1.89 18.69
CA GLU A 60 -32.20 0.57 18.44
C GLU A 60 -32.16 0.14 16.96
N PHE A 61 -31.09 0.50 16.26
CA PHE A 61 -30.89 0.20 14.84
C PHE A 61 -31.96 0.80 13.93
N SER A 62 -32.54 1.94 14.31
CA SER A 62 -33.51 2.65 13.49
C SER A 62 -32.88 3.46 12.36
N ASP A 63 -33.15 3.05 11.12
CA ASP A 63 -32.64 3.72 9.91
C ASP A 63 -33.22 5.11 9.69
N THR A 64 -34.42 5.39 10.20
CA THR A 64 -35.04 6.71 10.04
C THR A 64 -34.30 7.77 10.86
N ILE A 65 -33.84 7.41 12.05
CA ILE A 65 -33.10 8.29 12.96
C ILE A 65 -31.66 8.47 12.47
N CYS A 66 -31.02 7.39 12.02
CA CYS A 66 -29.63 7.37 11.55
C CYS A 66 -29.48 7.60 10.04
N SER A 67 -30.51 8.17 9.39
CA SER A 67 -30.56 8.34 7.94
C SER A 67 -29.37 9.12 7.40
N LYS A 68 -28.92 10.13 8.14
CA LYS A 68 -27.74 10.93 7.76
C LYS A 68 -26.45 10.11 7.75
N GLU A 69 -26.18 9.36 8.83
CA GLU A 69 -24.98 8.53 8.93
C GLU A 69 -24.97 7.39 7.90
N ILE A 70 -26.16 6.91 7.53
CA ILE A 70 -26.36 5.92 6.47
C ILE A 70 -26.06 6.53 5.09
N GLU A 71 -26.59 7.73 4.80
CA GLU A 71 -26.29 8.46 3.55
C GLU A 71 -24.79 8.74 3.42
N ASP A 72 -24.15 9.24 4.47
CA ASP A 72 -22.71 9.52 4.49
C ASP A 72 -21.86 8.25 4.23
N PHE A 73 -22.27 7.10 4.79
CA PHE A 73 -21.61 5.81 4.53
C PHE A 73 -21.76 5.37 3.07
N PHE A 74 -22.97 5.44 2.50
CA PHE A 74 -23.20 5.06 1.10
C PHE A 74 -22.50 6.01 0.11
N ASP A 75 -22.43 7.30 0.43
CA ASP A 75 -21.66 8.27 -0.35
C ASP A 75 -20.16 7.96 -0.35
N CYS A 76 -19.61 7.50 0.78
CA CYS A 76 -18.24 7.02 0.83
C CYS A 76 -18.07 5.72 0.03
N ALA A 77 -18.96 4.75 0.23
CA ALA A 77 -18.90 3.44 -0.43
C ALA A 77 -18.97 3.56 -1.96
N SER A 78 -19.86 4.39 -2.49
CA SER A 78 -19.98 4.62 -3.93
C SER A 78 -18.71 5.24 -4.54
N LYS A 79 -18.06 6.17 -3.83
CA LYS A 79 -16.76 6.73 -4.25
C LYS A 79 -15.66 5.68 -4.20
N ALA A 80 -15.65 4.84 -3.16
CA ALA A 80 -14.68 3.78 -3.00
C ALA A 80 -14.78 2.71 -4.10
N GLU A 81 -16.00 2.31 -4.49
CA GLU A 81 -16.23 1.35 -5.57
C GLU A 81 -15.68 1.87 -6.92
N VAL A 82 -15.91 3.15 -7.24
CA VAL A 82 -15.36 3.78 -8.45
C VAL A 82 -13.83 3.76 -8.45
N THR A 83 -13.19 3.96 -7.30
CA THR A 83 -11.72 3.92 -7.20
C THR A 83 -11.14 2.50 -7.11
N GLY A 84 -11.93 1.52 -6.65
CA GLY A 84 -11.50 0.14 -6.44
C GLY A 84 -11.65 -0.77 -7.66
N ASN A 85 -12.32 -0.30 -8.71
CA ASN A 85 -12.51 -1.04 -9.95
C ASN A 85 -11.19 -1.14 -10.74
N PRO A 86 -10.59 -2.33 -10.90
CA PRO A 86 -9.30 -2.49 -11.59
C PRO A 86 -9.35 -2.17 -13.10
N TRP A 87 -10.55 -1.94 -13.63
CA TRP A 87 -10.85 -1.64 -15.03
C TRP A 87 -11.25 -0.18 -15.27
N ASP A 88 -11.43 0.62 -14.21
CA ASP A 88 -11.80 2.01 -14.33
C ASP A 88 -10.52 2.82 -14.58
N GLY A 89 -10.16 2.93 -15.85
CA GLY A 89 -8.87 3.44 -16.36
C GLY A 89 -8.63 4.93 -16.10
N ARG A 90 -8.66 5.36 -14.84
CA ARG A 90 -8.19 6.67 -14.37
C ARG A 90 -6.81 6.53 -13.71
N GLU A 91 -5.84 6.08 -14.49
CA GLU A 91 -4.42 6.35 -14.25
C GLU A 91 -3.67 6.31 -15.59
N TRP A 92 -3.77 7.42 -16.33
CA TRP A 92 -2.73 7.93 -17.24
C TRP A 92 -2.49 9.39 -16.90
#